data_AF-A0A2P8F6G7-F1
#
_entry.id   AF-A0A2P8F6G7-F1
#
_cell.length_a   1.000
_cell.length_b   1.000
_cell.length_c   1.000
_cell.angle_alpha   90.00
_cell.angle_beta   90.00
_cell.angle_gamma   90.00
#
_symmetry.space_group_name_H-M   'P 1'
#
loop_
_entity.id
_entity.type
_entity.pdbx_description
1 polymer ?
#
loop_
_entity_poly.entity_id
_entity_poly.type
_entity_poly.pdbx_seq_one_letter_code
_entity_poly.pdbx_strand_id
1 'polypeptide(L)'
;MSERSEFRLPKSLPKSPEAFRAKGWEVRTQIGVSGFRVDLGVVNPDRAGAYLAGIECDGATYHSSATARDRDKVRQAVLEGLGWDILRIWSTDWFRNPRDVTERLHERLEQLLEADRNLQAEKEAEITKKNEDEVSVTLEEAVIALDEPPLSVNLGEPYRNEPEPQVFASAGTVVERTKTTPAIAEEGHPKSPMVVPAGTPDPDMFYEVSYLPQLRAIVDDIVHRKGPLPLTRLGREVSNAHGWQRTGRRIMSQLLKALQGTEAKREFSTDFIWVQGDERERIPFRGLDDRPILEVSRTEIASVLDEIGNDLQYSEDPTLELARKLGISRLSGSARDYLNKIIRWHSGMFED
;
A
#
# COMPACT_ATOMS: atom_id res chain seq x y z
N MET A 1 -32.85 33.08 -8.18
CA MET A 1 -31.45 33.55 -8.21
C MET A 1 -30.91 33.44 -6.80
N SER A 2 -30.06 32.45 -6.52
CA SER A 2 -29.43 32.29 -5.20
C SER A 2 -27.95 32.05 -5.43
N GLU A 3 -27.16 32.96 -4.85
CA GLU A 3 -25.74 33.15 -5.06
C GLU A 3 -24.92 31.95 -4.57
N ARG A 4 -23.90 31.62 -5.36
CA ARG A 4 -22.87 30.63 -5.03
C ARG A 4 -22.06 31.14 -3.84
N SER A 5 -22.10 30.39 -2.74
CA SER A 5 -21.18 30.56 -1.62
C SER A 5 -19.77 30.13 -2.05
N GLU A 6 -18.90 31.11 -2.31
CA GLU A 6 -17.46 30.91 -2.43
C GLU A 6 -16.87 30.40 -1.11
N PHE A 7 -16.29 29.20 -1.15
CA PHE A 7 -15.60 28.61 -0.03
C PHE A 7 -14.23 29.28 0.14
N ARG A 8 -14.10 30.09 1.19
CA ARG A 8 -12.92 30.89 1.48
C ARG A 8 -11.79 29.99 2.02
N LEU A 9 -10.65 29.97 1.34
CA LEU A 9 -9.42 29.32 1.79
C LEU A 9 -9.04 29.77 3.23
N PRO A 10 -8.60 28.85 4.12
CA PRO A 10 -8.10 29.23 5.43
C PRO A 10 -6.82 30.08 5.29
N LYS A 11 -6.80 31.20 6.02
CA LYS A 11 -5.73 32.21 6.04
C LYS A 11 -4.48 31.67 6.76
N SER A 12 -3.60 30.92 6.08
CA SER A 12 -2.19 30.79 6.50
C SER A 12 -1.22 30.24 5.44
N LEU A 13 -1.61 30.05 4.18
CA LEU A 13 -0.61 29.81 3.11
C LEU A 13 -0.08 31.16 2.63
N PRO A 14 1.21 31.50 2.83
CA PRO A 14 1.78 32.65 2.16
C PRO A 14 1.66 32.49 0.64
N LYS A 15 1.48 33.60 -0.06
CA LYS A 15 1.79 33.70 -1.50
C LYS A 15 3.20 33.12 -1.72
N SER A 16 3.52 32.27 -2.69
CA SER A 16 2.86 32.05 -3.96
C SER A 16 3.34 30.73 -4.64
N PRO A 17 2.42 29.91 -5.14
CA PRO A 17 2.69 29.01 -6.28
C PRO A 17 3.28 29.77 -7.49
N GLU A 18 3.03 31.07 -7.58
CA GLU A 18 3.44 31.94 -8.70
C GLU A 18 4.95 32.14 -8.81
N ALA A 19 5.71 32.18 -7.70
CA ALA A 19 7.17 32.33 -7.76
C ALA A 19 7.86 31.09 -8.36
N PHE A 20 7.34 29.89 -8.05
CA PHE A 20 7.79 28.63 -8.65
C PHE A 20 7.38 28.53 -10.12
N ARG A 21 6.14 28.94 -10.43
CA ARG A 21 5.66 28.99 -11.82
C ARG A 21 6.47 29.96 -12.68
N ALA A 22 6.91 31.10 -12.12
CA ALA A 22 7.79 32.04 -12.82
C ALA A 22 9.18 31.46 -13.13
N LYS A 23 9.63 30.47 -12.35
CA LYS A 23 10.86 29.69 -12.58
C LYS A 23 10.62 28.45 -13.46
N GLY A 24 9.42 28.26 -14.01
CA GLY A 24 9.08 27.17 -14.92
C GLY A 24 8.57 25.90 -14.26
N TRP A 25 8.42 25.86 -12.93
CA TRP A 25 7.92 24.69 -12.21
C TRP A 25 6.39 24.66 -12.12
N GLU A 26 5.77 23.55 -12.52
CA GLU A 26 4.36 23.31 -12.22
C GLU A 26 4.22 22.76 -10.80
N VAL A 27 3.35 23.41 -10.01
CA VAL A 27 3.08 23.03 -8.62
C VAL A 27 1.59 22.84 -8.37
N ARG A 28 1.26 21.78 -7.62
CA ARG A 28 -0.09 21.44 -7.19
C ARG A 28 -0.15 21.47 -5.66
N THR A 29 -1.22 22.04 -5.10
CA THR A 29 -1.36 22.18 -3.65
C THR A 29 -2.08 20.96 -3.04
N GLN A 30 -1.78 20.66 -1.78
CA GLN A 30 -2.53 19.69 -0.97
C GLN A 30 -2.64 18.29 -1.59
N ILE A 31 -1.52 17.80 -2.12
CA ILE A 31 -1.44 16.51 -2.82
C ILE A 31 -1.30 15.37 -1.82
N GLY A 32 -2.16 14.37 -1.94
CA GLY A 32 -2.17 13.17 -1.11
C GLY A 32 -3.57 12.77 -0.68
N VAL A 33 -3.69 11.58 -0.08
CA VAL A 33 -4.95 11.02 0.41
C VAL A 33 -4.94 10.93 1.92
N SER A 34 -6.11 11.11 2.54
CA SER A 34 -6.26 11.06 4.01
C SER A 34 -5.36 12.09 4.74
N GLY A 35 -4.74 11.72 5.88
CA GLY A 35 -3.92 12.60 6.72
C GLY A 35 -2.46 12.78 6.28
N PHE A 36 -2.09 12.26 5.10
CA PHE A 36 -0.76 12.37 4.50
C PHE A 36 -0.87 13.21 3.23
N ARG A 37 -0.99 14.54 3.41
CA ARG A 37 -1.01 15.51 2.32
C ARG A 37 0.26 16.33 2.36
N VAL A 38 0.97 16.38 1.25
CA VAL A 38 2.07 17.32 1.04
C VAL A 38 1.49 18.69 0.75
N ASP A 39 2.08 19.75 1.31
CA ASP A 39 1.56 21.11 1.14
C ASP A 39 1.61 21.55 -0.32
N LEU A 40 2.73 21.26 -1.00
CA LEU A 40 2.93 21.49 -2.44
C LEU A 40 3.61 20.28 -3.09
N GLY A 41 3.03 19.72 -4.15
CA GLY A 41 3.70 18.75 -5.03
C GLY A 41 4.23 19.43 -6.28
N VAL A 42 5.51 19.24 -6.59
CA VAL A 42 6.17 19.72 -7.81
C VAL A 42 6.06 18.64 -8.88
N VAL A 43 5.44 18.96 -10.01
CA VAL A 43 5.22 18.02 -11.12
C VAL A 43 6.55 17.78 -11.85
N ASN A 44 6.81 16.53 -12.23
CA ASN A 44 7.99 16.18 -13.01
C ASN A 44 7.79 16.62 -14.48
N PRO A 45 8.66 17.49 -15.04
CA PRO A 45 8.51 17.99 -16.41
C PRO A 45 8.75 16.91 -17.48
N ASP A 46 9.58 15.91 -17.18
CA ASP A 46 9.95 14.85 -18.14
C ASP A 46 8.99 13.65 -18.07
N ARG A 47 8.13 13.59 -17.04
CA ARG A 47 7.22 12.46 -16.78
C ARG A 47 5.80 12.92 -16.51
N ALA A 48 4.95 12.81 -17.53
CA ALA A 48 3.54 13.15 -17.42
C ALA A 48 2.85 12.34 -16.31
N GLY A 49 2.19 13.05 -15.38
CA GLY A 49 1.45 12.44 -14.27
C GLY A 49 2.29 12.07 -13.05
N ALA A 50 3.61 12.25 -13.08
CA ALA A 50 4.50 12.02 -11.95
C ALA A 50 4.84 13.31 -11.19
N TYR A 51 5.17 13.18 -9.91
CA TYR A 51 5.72 14.25 -9.10
C TYR A 51 7.22 14.06 -8.93
N LEU A 52 7.98 15.15 -9.05
CA LEU A 52 9.42 15.16 -8.83
C LEU A 52 9.74 15.27 -7.34
N ALA A 53 9.01 16.12 -6.62
CA ALA A 53 9.26 16.37 -5.20
C ALA A 53 8.01 16.88 -4.49
N GLY A 54 7.98 16.71 -3.17
CA GLY A 54 7.01 17.30 -2.28
C GLY A 54 7.63 18.37 -1.39
N ILE A 55 6.99 19.52 -1.23
CA ILE A 55 7.42 20.59 -0.35
C ILE A 55 6.50 20.64 0.88
N GLU A 56 7.09 20.60 2.07
CA GLU A 56 6.39 20.77 3.34
C GLU A 56 6.80 22.09 4.01
N CYS A 57 5.80 22.87 4.40
CA CYS A 57 5.98 24.13 5.10
C CYS A 57 5.56 23.96 6.55
N ASP A 58 6.51 24.08 7.49
CA ASP A 58 6.16 23.94 8.91
C ASP A 58 5.09 24.96 9.34
N GLY A 59 4.08 24.48 10.09
CA GLY A 59 2.98 25.30 10.60
C GLY A 59 3.41 26.21 11.74
N ALA A 60 2.81 27.40 11.84
CA ALA A 60 3.07 28.47 12.81
C ALA A 60 2.77 28.12 14.30
N THR A 61 2.92 26.87 14.69
CA THR A 61 2.76 26.40 16.06
C THR A 61 3.69 25.21 16.21
N TYR A 62 4.94 25.38 16.67
CA TYR A 62 5.63 24.30 17.40
C TYR A 62 6.97 24.78 17.96
N HIS A 63 6.92 25.29 19.19
CA HIS A 63 8.05 25.13 20.10
C HIS A 63 8.03 23.69 20.65
N SER A 64 9.05 22.92 20.30
CA SER A 64 9.65 21.84 21.09
C SER A 64 8.70 20.94 21.91
N SER A 65 8.25 19.82 21.33
CA SER A 65 7.97 18.60 22.09
C SER A 65 8.65 17.40 21.44
N ALA A 66 9.15 16.46 22.24
CA ALA A 66 9.79 15.23 21.74
C ALA A 66 8.83 14.45 20.81
N THR A 67 7.53 14.47 21.13
CA THR A 67 6.44 13.87 20.35
C THR A 67 6.16 14.52 18.99
N ALA A 68 6.66 15.73 18.72
CA ALA A 68 6.53 16.37 17.40
C ALA A 68 7.68 15.97 16.48
N ARG A 69 8.92 15.90 17.00
CA ARG A 69 10.09 15.48 16.22
C ARG A 69 9.99 14.04 15.75
N ASP A 70 9.51 13.14 16.60
CA ASP A 70 9.32 11.74 16.20
C ASP A 70 8.21 11.59 15.15
N ARG A 71 7.18 12.45 15.22
CA ARG A 71 6.08 12.48 14.25
C ARG A 71 6.51 13.00 12.88
N ASP A 72 7.43 13.96 12.85
CA ASP A 72 7.99 14.53 11.63
C ASP A 72 8.97 13.56 10.97
N LYS A 73 9.84 12.91 11.75
CA LYS A 73 10.73 11.85 11.23
C LYS A 73 9.95 10.69 10.62
N VAL A 74 8.89 10.22 11.31
CA VAL A 74 8.02 9.15 10.78
C VAL A 74 7.26 9.61 9.54
N ARG A 75 6.83 10.87 9.49
CA ARG A 75 6.12 11.41 8.33
C ARG A 75 7.04 11.52 7.12
N GLN A 76 8.25 12.00 7.32
CA GLN A 76 9.28 12.07 6.29
C GLN A 76 9.60 10.67 5.75
N ALA A 77 9.90 9.70 6.62
CA ALA A 77 10.20 8.33 6.21
C ALA A 77 9.04 7.66 5.45
N VAL A 78 7.79 7.96 5.78
CA VAL A 78 6.61 7.44 5.06
C VAL A 78 6.49 8.06 3.68
N LEU A 79 6.68 9.38 3.54
CA LEU A 79 6.61 10.05 2.25
C LEU A 79 7.77 9.61 1.34
N GLU A 80 8.99 9.52 1.88
CA GLU A 80 10.16 8.99 1.19
C GLU A 80 9.96 7.52 0.78
N GLY A 81 9.37 6.69 1.65
CA GLY A 81 9.02 5.31 1.33
C GLY A 81 7.93 5.16 0.26
N LEU A 82 7.15 6.21 -0.01
CA LEU A 82 6.20 6.29 -1.12
C LEU A 82 6.83 6.88 -2.39
N GLY A 83 8.14 7.07 -2.40
CA GLY A 83 8.90 7.60 -3.53
C GLY A 83 8.87 9.12 -3.66
N TRP A 84 8.55 9.85 -2.58
CA TRP A 84 8.63 11.31 -2.57
C TRP A 84 9.98 11.81 -2.09
N ASP A 85 10.62 12.66 -2.89
CA ASP A 85 11.67 13.54 -2.39
C ASP A 85 11.03 14.71 -1.64
N ILE A 86 11.21 14.76 -0.31
CA ILE A 86 10.60 15.78 0.54
C ILE A 86 11.56 16.92 0.85
N LEU A 87 11.17 18.14 0.45
CA LEU A 87 11.84 19.39 0.74
C LEU A 87 11.12 20.11 1.87
N ARG A 88 11.77 20.26 3.03
CA ARG A 88 11.20 20.94 4.21
C ARG A 88 11.69 22.37 4.34
N ILE A 89 10.76 23.28 4.59
CA ILE A 89 11.08 24.70 4.76
C ILE A 89 10.30 25.26 5.93
N TRP A 90 10.98 26.08 6.71
CA TRP A 90 10.38 26.81 7.80
C TRP A 90 9.51 27.93 7.23
N SER A 91 8.22 27.96 7.57
CA SER A 91 7.33 29.03 7.10
C SER A 91 7.88 30.42 7.45
N THR A 92 8.55 30.58 8.59
CA THR A 92 9.21 31.84 9.00
C THR A 92 10.31 32.28 8.06
N ASP A 93 11.11 31.35 7.53
CA ASP A 93 12.19 31.65 6.59
C ASP A 93 11.63 32.03 5.23
N TRP A 94 10.58 31.32 4.81
CA TRP A 94 9.84 31.65 3.59
C TRP A 94 9.21 33.06 3.68
N PHE A 95 8.64 33.43 4.82
CA PHE A 95 8.06 34.76 5.04
C PHE A 95 9.12 35.87 5.08
N ARG A 96 10.30 35.62 5.66
CA ARG A 96 11.36 36.63 5.80
C ARG A 96 12.13 36.85 4.50
N ASN A 97 12.51 35.77 3.82
CA ASN A 97 13.38 35.81 2.64
C ASN A 97 12.81 34.95 1.48
N PRO A 98 11.63 35.28 0.93
CA PRO A 98 10.97 34.43 -0.06
C PRO A 98 11.78 34.24 -1.35
N ARG A 99 12.57 35.25 -1.77
CA ARG A 99 13.42 35.14 -2.96
C ARG A 99 14.54 34.11 -2.77
N ASP A 100 15.32 34.25 -1.70
CA ASP A 100 16.44 33.34 -1.43
C ASP A 100 15.98 31.90 -1.18
N VAL A 101 14.84 31.73 -0.50
CA VAL A 101 14.23 30.42 -0.29
C VAL A 101 13.77 29.81 -1.62
N THR A 102 13.13 30.59 -2.48
CA THR A 102 12.71 30.13 -3.82
C THR A 102 13.91 29.73 -4.67
N GLU A 103 15.02 30.48 -4.63
CA GLU A 103 16.22 30.18 -5.41
C GLU A 103 16.87 28.87 -4.95
N ARG A 104 17.05 28.68 -3.64
CA ARG A 104 17.60 27.44 -3.09
C ARG A 104 16.75 26.21 -3.42
N LEU A 105 15.44 26.37 -3.45
CA LEU A 105 14.52 25.29 -3.82
C LEU A 105 14.56 25.00 -5.30
N HIS A 106 14.66 26.02 -6.14
CA HIS A 106 14.85 25.87 -7.57
C HIS A 106 16.14 25.09 -7.86
N GLU A 107 17.28 25.49 -7.29
CA GLU A 107 18.55 24.76 -7.44
C GLU A 107 18.43 23.29 -6.96
N ARG A 108 17.71 23.06 -5.85
CA ARG A 108 17.53 21.70 -5.32
C ARG A 108 16.62 20.85 -6.22
N LEU A 109 15.59 21.43 -6.81
CA LEU A 109 14.71 20.74 -7.75
C LEU A 109 15.43 20.41 -9.06
N GLU A 110 16.31 21.29 -9.55
CA GLU A 110 17.16 21.00 -10.71
C GLU A 110 18.08 19.80 -10.45
N GLN A 111 18.71 19.73 -9.27
CA GLN A 111 19.53 18.59 -8.88
C GLN A 111 18.73 17.28 -8.82
N LEU A 112 17.50 17.33 -8.28
CA LEU A 112 16.63 16.15 -8.21
C LEU A 112 16.20 15.70 -9.60
N LEU A 113 15.90 16.64 -10.49
CA LEU A 113 15.55 16.32 -11.87
C LEU A 113 16.71 15.63 -12.59
N GLU A 114 17.93 16.15 -12.42
CA GLU A 114 19.12 15.55 -13.03
C GLU A 114 19.43 14.15 -12.45
N ALA A 115 19.23 13.96 -11.14
CA ALA A 115 19.36 12.65 -10.52
C ALA A 115 18.31 11.65 -11.04
N ASP A 116 17.04 12.07 -11.22
CA ASP A 116 15.99 11.22 -11.81
C ASP A 116 16.36 10.82 -13.24
N ARG A 117 16.84 11.76 -14.07
CA ARG A 117 17.31 11.48 -15.45
C ARG A 117 18.43 10.44 -15.48
N ASN A 118 19.44 10.58 -14.63
CA ASN A 118 20.54 9.62 -14.55
C ASN A 118 20.05 8.23 -14.11
N LEU A 119 19.15 8.17 -13.12
CA LEU A 119 18.56 6.91 -12.67
C LEU A 119 17.74 6.23 -13.77
N GLN A 120 17.03 6.99 -14.61
CA GLN A 120 16.33 6.42 -15.76
C GLN A 120 17.31 5.91 -16.83
N ALA A 121 18.37 6.67 -17.13
CA ALA A 121 19.38 6.24 -18.09
C ALA A 121 20.08 4.93 -17.65
N GLU A 122 20.37 4.77 -16.36
CA GLU A 122 20.90 3.54 -15.79
C GLU A 122 19.92 2.36 -15.93
N LYS A 123 18.63 2.59 -15.62
CA LYS A 123 17.58 1.57 -15.77
C LYS A 123 17.35 1.16 -17.23
N GLU A 124 17.38 2.13 -18.16
CA GLU A 124 17.27 1.86 -19.59
C GLU A 124 18.47 1.07 -20.11
N ALA A 125 19.68 1.35 -19.61
CA ALA A 125 20.88 0.58 -19.93
C ALA A 125 20.84 -0.86 -19.36
N GLU A 126 20.29 -1.06 -18.17
CA GLU A 126 20.08 -2.39 -17.57
C GLU A 126 19.01 -3.20 -18.31
N ILE A 127 17.90 -2.58 -18.70
CA ILE A 127 16.85 -3.23 -19.50
C ILE A 127 17.38 -3.62 -20.88
N THR A 128 18.19 -2.76 -21.51
CA THR A 128 18.82 -3.05 -22.80
C THR A 128 19.77 -4.25 -22.70
N LYS A 129 20.62 -4.30 -21.67
CA LYS A 129 21.51 -5.46 -21.42
C LYS A 129 20.74 -6.75 -21.14
N LYS A 130 19.66 -6.68 -20.34
CA LYS A 130 18.84 -7.86 -20.03
C LYS A 130 18.12 -8.40 -21.27
N ASN A 131 17.69 -7.52 -22.17
CA ASN A 131 17.11 -7.92 -23.46
C ASN A 131 18.16 -8.51 -24.40
N GLU A 132 19.40 -8.01 -24.39
CA GLU A 132 20.52 -8.60 -25.16
C GLU A 132 20.90 -10.00 -24.66
N ASP A 133 20.84 -10.24 -23.34
CA ASP A 133 21.05 -11.57 -22.73
C ASP A 133 19.87 -12.54 -23.03
N GLU A 134 18.62 -12.09 -23.08
CA GLU A 134 17.47 -12.94 -23.45
C GLU A 134 17.41 -13.27 -24.96
N VAL A 135 17.87 -12.34 -25.81
CA VAL A 135 17.96 -12.56 -27.27
C VAL A 135 19.12 -13.50 -27.63
N SER A 136 20.19 -13.53 -26.84
CA SER A 136 21.31 -14.45 -27.06
C SER A 136 20.99 -15.90 -26.67
N VAL A 137 20.23 -16.13 -25.60
CA VAL A 137 19.76 -17.48 -25.19
C VAL A 137 18.80 -18.10 -26.24
N THR A 138 17.95 -17.29 -26.86
CA THR A 138 16.99 -17.75 -27.90
C THR A 138 17.66 -18.06 -29.25
N LEU A 139 18.78 -17.42 -29.57
CA LEU A 139 19.59 -17.73 -30.75
C LEU A 139 20.37 -19.05 -30.57
N GLU A 140 20.87 -19.37 -29.37
CA GLU A 140 21.56 -20.63 -29.12
C GLU A 140 20.62 -21.86 -29.18
N GLU A 141 19.38 -21.74 -28.69
CA GLU A 141 18.36 -22.80 -28.79
C GLU A 141 17.90 -23.05 -30.24
N ALA A 142 17.87 -22.02 -31.08
CA ALA A 142 17.49 -22.13 -32.49
C ALA A 142 18.61 -22.68 -33.39
N VAL A 143 19.88 -22.50 -33.01
CA VAL A 143 21.05 -22.97 -33.80
C VAL A 143 21.29 -24.48 -33.63
N ILE A 144 20.88 -25.08 -32.51
CA ILE A 144 21.00 -26.53 -32.27
C ILE A 144 20.00 -27.36 -33.12
N ALA A 145 18.88 -26.76 -33.57
CA ALA A 145 17.81 -27.45 -34.28
C ALA A 145 18.02 -27.62 -35.81
N LEU A 146 19.14 -27.15 -36.37
CA LEU A 146 19.37 -27.10 -37.83
C LEU A 146 20.53 -27.97 -38.35
N ASP A 147 21.15 -28.82 -37.52
CA ASP A 147 22.26 -29.70 -37.94
C ASP A 147 22.00 -31.20 -37.70
N GLU A 148 20.91 -31.73 -38.26
CA GLU A 148 20.79 -33.18 -38.50
C GLU A 148 20.65 -33.50 -40.00
N PRO A 149 21.59 -34.28 -40.61
CA PRO A 149 21.44 -34.85 -41.94
C PRO A 149 20.58 -36.13 -41.94
N PRO A 150 20.02 -36.56 -43.08
CA PRO A 150 18.93 -37.54 -43.12
C PRO A 150 19.40 -38.99 -42.91
N LEU A 151 18.52 -39.72 -42.21
CA LEU A 151 18.45 -41.15 -41.90
C LEU A 151 19.30 -42.14 -42.73
N SER A 152 20.01 -43.02 -42.02
CA SER A 152 20.29 -44.39 -42.49
C SER A 152 20.25 -45.41 -41.35
N VAL A 153 19.86 -46.63 -41.73
CA VAL A 153 19.45 -47.80 -40.95
C VAL A 153 20.60 -48.70 -40.49
N ASN A 154 20.55 -49.23 -39.25
CA ASN A 154 20.58 -50.67 -38.87
C ASN A 154 21.26 -51.02 -37.52
N LEU A 155 20.53 -51.88 -36.79
CA LEU A 155 20.89 -52.99 -35.89
C LEU A 155 22.14 -52.95 -34.98
N GLY A 156 21.90 -53.08 -33.67
CA GLY A 156 22.81 -53.72 -32.71
C GLY A 156 22.58 -53.34 -31.26
N GLU A 157 21.88 -54.19 -30.49
CA GLU A 157 21.80 -54.17 -29.01
C GLU A 157 23.13 -54.61 -28.34
N PRO A 158 23.25 -54.88 -27.01
CA PRO A 158 22.74 -54.25 -25.77
C PRO A 158 23.87 -54.04 -24.69
N TYR A 159 23.48 -53.72 -23.43
CA TYR A 159 24.22 -53.81 -22.13
C TYR A 159 25.06 -52.57 -21.71
N ARG A 160 25.18 -52.13 -20.43
CA ARG A 160 24.89 -52.69 -19.08
C ARG A 160 25.17 -51.63 -17.97
N ASN A 161 24.33 -51.66 -16.92
CA ASN A 161 24.47 -51.30 -15.48
C ASN A 161 24.91 -49.91 -14.94
N GLU A 162 24.07 -49.43 -14.00
CA GLU A 162 24.28 -48.60 -12.76
C GLU A 162 25.54 -48.95 -11.92
N PRO A 163 25.95 -48.22 -10.82
CA PRO A 163 25.19 -47.32 -9.92
C PRO A 163 25.90 -46.06 -9.33
N GLU A 164 25.17 -45.29 -8.50
CA GLU A 164 25.67 -44.26 -7.55
C GLU A 164 26.63 -44.81 -6.47
N PRO A 165 27.37 -43.95 -5.72
CA PRO A 165 27.01 -43.75 -4.29
C PRO A 165 27.33 -42.37 -3.66
N GLN A 166 26.90 -42.24 -2.39
CA GLN A 166 26.84 -41.09 -1.47
C GLN A 166 28.02 -40.92 -0.47
N VAL A 167 27.90 -39.84 0.33
CA VAL A 167 28.34 -39.52 1.73
C VAL A 167 29.81 -39.24 2.09
N PHE A 168 30.04 -38.22 2.94
CA PHE A 168 30.74 -38.36 4.23
C PHE A 168 30.39 -37.24 5.24
N ALA A 169 30.24 -37.63 6.50
CA ALA A 169 30.15 -36.80 7.71
C ALA A 169 31.41 -37.00 8.57
N SER A 170 31.69 -36.08 9.51
CA SER A 170 32.57 -36.37 10.66
C SER A 170 32.22 -35.53 11.89
N ALA A 171 32.53 -36.09 13.06
CA ALA A 171 32.07 -35.73 14.40
C ALA A 171 33.23 -35.28 15.32
N GLY A 172 32.92 -34.79 16.54
CA GLY A 172 33.89 -34.73 17.65
C GLY A 172 33.48 -33.91 18.90
N THR A 173 33.27 -34.61 20.01
CA THR A 173 32.88 -34.15 21.36
C THR A 173 34.09 -33.91 22.28
N VAL A 174 34.00 -32.99 23.27
CA VAL A 174 34.80 -33.02 24.53
C VAL A 174 33.89 -32.71 25.74
N VAL A 175 34.10 -33.48 26.82
CA VAL A 175 33.41 -33.50 28.12
C VAL A 175 34.40 -33.03 29.21
N GLU A 176 34.00 -32.23 30.23
CA GLU A 176 34.21 -32.55 31.67
C GLU A 176 33.84 -31.47 32.74
N ARG A 177 32.98 -31.94 33.68
CA ARG A 177 33.02 -31.92 35.16
C ARG A 177 32.94 -30.63 36.04
N THR A 178 31.72 -30.40 36.56
CA THR A 178 31.22 -30.39 37.97
C THR A 178 31.98 -29.72 39.14
N LYS A 179 31.23 -28.97 39.99
CA LYS A 179 31.18 -29.10 41.48
C LYS A 179 30.00 -28.32 42.13
N THR A 180 28.95 -29.07 42.50
CA THR A 180 28.16 -29.18 43.77
C THR A 180 27.85 -27.96 44.69
N THR A 181 26.53 -27.63 44.76
CA THR A 181 25.54 -27.35 45.87
C THR A 181 25.95 -27.01 47.32
N PRO A 182 25.09 -26.38 48.20
CA PRO A 182 23.73 -26.84 48.58
C PRO A 182 22.62 -25.78 48.86
N ALA A 183 21.43 -26.31 49.20
CA ALA A 183 20.08 -25.75 49.22
C ALA A 183 19.67 -24.89 50.44
N ILE A 184 18.53 -24.16 50.32
CA ILE A 184 17.25 -24.32 51.07
C ILE A 184 16.35 -23.08 50.88
N ALA A 185 15.03 -23.33 50.75
CA ALA A 185 13.85 -22.52 51.12
C ALA A 185 12.86 -22.15 49.99
N GLU A 186 11.61 -22.51 50.29
CA GLU A 186 10.35 -22.46 49.56
C GLU A 186 9.89 -21.06 49.12
N GLU A 187 9.20 -20.98 47.97
CA GLU A 187 7.81 -20.50 47.79
C GLU A 187 7.59 -19.99 46.36
N GLY A 188 6.46 -20.39 45.75
CA GLY A 188 5.97 -19.84 44.49
C GLY A 188 5.75 -20.89 43.41
N HIS A 189 4.54 -21.48 43.38
CA HIS A 189 4.07 -22.25 42.23
C HIS A 189 4.26 -21.42 40.94
N PRO A 190 5.03 -21.87 39.94
CA PRO A 190 4.98 -21.25 38.63
C PRO A 190 3.61 -21.56 38.05
N LYS A 191 2.75 -20.53 37.94
CA LYS A 191 1.53 -20.60 37.13
C LYS A 191 1.95 -21.17 35.77
N SER A 192 1.41 -22.34 35.40
CA SER A 192 1.52 -22.84 34.04
C SER A 192 1.19 -21.70 33.07
N PRO A 193 1.95 -21.50 31.98
CA PRO A 193 1.67 -20.44 31.05
C PRO A 193 0.25 -20.63 30.53
N MET A 194 -0.62 -19.68 30.86
CA MET A 194 -2.00 -19.68 30.41
C MET A 194 -1.94 -19.66 28.88
N VAL A 195 -2.39 -20.75 28.24
CA VAL A 195 -2.45 -20.81 26.77
C VAL A 195 -3.51 -19.80 26.35
N VAL A 196 -3.07 -18.60 25.94
CA VAL A 196 -3.96 -17.59 25.39
C VAL A 196 -4.45 -18.14 24.05
N PRO A 197 -5.78 -18.28 23.83
CA PRO A 197 -6.30 -18.74 22.55
C PRO A 197 -5.78 -17.86 21.42
N ALA A 198 -5.34 -18.48 20.32
CA ALA A 198 -4.96 -17.74 19.11
C ALA A 198 -6.11 -16.81 18.70
N GLY A 199 -5.79 -15.56 18.35
CA GLY A 199 -6.80 -14.56 18.00
C GLY A 199 -7.38 -13.76 19.17
N THR A 200 -6.93 -13.97 20.41
CA THR A 200 -7.37 -13.12 21.55
C THR A 200 -6.63 -11.77 21.51
N PRO A 201 -7.34 -10.62 21.46
CA PRO A 201 -6.71 -9.31 21.47
C PRO A 201 -5.99 -8.99 22.78
N ASP A 202 -4.72 -8.61 22.68
CA ASP A 202 -3.90 -8.12 23.80
C ASP A 202 -3.35 -6.72 23.46
N PRO A 203 -3.93 -5.65 24.03
CA PRO A 203 -3.48 -4.28 23.76
C PRO A 203 -2.04 -3.99 24.23
N ASP A 204 -1.58 -4.65 25.29
CA ASP A 204 -0.27 -4.39 25.91
C ASP A 204 0.85 -5.00 25.06
N MET A 205 0.59 -6.18 24.48
CA MET A 205 1.54 -6.88 23.60
C MET A 205 1.51 -6.40 22.15
N PHE A 206 0.56 -5.54 21.76
CA PHE A 206 0.28 -5.24 20.36
C PHE A 206 1.49 -4.79 19.52
N TYR A 207 2.40 -4.02 20.13
CA TYR A 207 3.58 -3.49 19.45
C TYR A 207 4.77 -4.45 19.45
N GLU A 208 4.69 -5.54 20.20
CA GLU A 208 5.76 -6.53 20.29
C GLU A 208 5.82 -7.39 19.03
N VAL A 209 7.04 -7.73 18.61
CA VAL A 209 7.25 -8.59 17.42
C VAL A 209 6.67 -9.99 17.66
N SER A 210 6.71 -10.47 18.90
CA SER A 210 6.13 -11.76 19.30
C SER A 210 4.61 -11.82 19.17
N TYR A 211 3.92 -10.67 19.09
CA TYR A 211 2.47 -10.61 18.95
C TYR A 211 2.00 -10.70 17.49
N LEU A 212 2.91 -10.60 16.50
CA LEU A 212 2.55 -10.66 15.09
C LEU A 212 1.74 -11.90 14.68
N PRO A 213 2.04 -13.14 15.15
CA PRO A 213 1.21 -14.31 14.85
C PRO A 213 -0.22 -14.20 15.41
N GLN A 214 -0.40 -13.68 16.62
CA GLN A 214 -1.72 -13.42 17.20
C GLN A 214 -2.48 -12.35 16.42
N LEU A 215 -1.79 -11.25 16.06
CA LEU A 215 -2.38 -10.19 15.27
C LEU A 215 -2.81 -10.68 13.87
N ARG A 216 -2.02 -11.56 13.23
CA ARG A 216 -2.40 -12.22 11.98
C ARG A 216 -3.70 -13.00 12.14
N ALA A 217 -3.79 -13.85 13.17
CA ALA A 217 -5.02 -14.60 13.42
C ALA A 217 -6.25 -13.70 13.62
N ILE A 218 -6.09 -12.54 14.28
CA ILE A 218 -7.17 -11.54 14.43
C ILE A 218 -7.53 -10.92 13.07
N VAL A 219 -6.53 -10.55 12.28
CA VAL A 219 -6.72 -9.95 10.96
C VAL A 219 -7.42 -10.93 10.03
N ASP A 220 -6.95 -12.18 9.99
CA ASP A 220 -7.52 -13.24 9.17
C ASP A 220 -8.98 -13.51 9.53
N ASP A 221 -9.32 -13.57 10.83
CA ASP A 221 -10.71 -13.71 11.28
C ASP A 221 -11.59 -12.52 10.84
N ILE A 222 -11.08 -11.29 10.96
CA ILE A 222 -11.83 -10.09 10.53
C ILE A 222 -12.03 -10.10 9.01
N VAL A 223 -10.98 -10.39 8.24
CA VAL A 223 -11.04 -10.43 6.76
C VAL A 223 -11.92 -11.59 6.30
N HIS A 224 -11.90 -12.74 6.96
CA HIS A 224 -12.78 -13.86 6.62
C HIS A 224 -14.26 -13.53 6.85
N ARG A 225 -14.60 -12.84 7.95
CA ARG A 225 -16.00 -12.51 8.29
C ARG A 225 -16.53 -11.28 7.54
N LYS A 226 -15.67 -10.28 7.32
CA LYS A 226 -16.06 -8.93 6.84
C LYS A 226 -15.40 -8.53 5.52
N GLY A 227 -14.49 -9.33 5.00
CA GLY A 227 -13.84 -9.10 3.72
C GLY A 227 -14.80 -9.23 2.54
N PRO A 228 -14.50 -8.59 1.42
CA PRO A 228 -13.46 -7.59 1.22
C PRO A 228 -13.75 -6.28 1.94
N LEU A 229 -12.71 -5.65 2.52
CA LEU A 229 -12.82 -4.36 3.18
C LEU A 229 -11.57 -3.49 2.96
N PRO A 230 -11.67 -2.15 2.96
CA PRO A 230 -10.50 -1.29 2.83
C PRO A 230 -9.57 -1.41 4.03
N LEU A 231 -8.27 -1.19 3.79
CA LEU A 231 -7.24 -1.19 4.84
C LEU A 231 -7.59 -0.24 6.01
N THR A 232 -8.19 0.91 5.73
CA THR A 232 -8.64 1.88 6.75
C THR A 232 -9.73 1.30 7.65
N ARG A 233 -10.68 0.53 7.09
CA ARG A 233 -11.73 -0.12 7.87
C ARG A 233 -11.18 -1.28 8.68
N LEU A 234 -10.29 -2.09 8.11
CA LEU A 234 -9.59 -3.16 8.81
C LEU A 234 -8.84 -2.61 10.05
N GLY A 235 -8.14 -1.48 9.89
CA GLY A 235 -7.48 -0.82 11.02
C GLY A 235 -8.44 -0.33 12.12
N ARG A 236 -9.67 0.07 11.77
CA ARG A 236 -10.70 0.41 12.76
C ARG A 236 -11.24 -0.82 13.48
N GLU A 237 -11.48 -1.91 12.76
CA GLU A 237 -11.91 -3.18 13.35
C GLU A 237 -10.87 -3.75 14.32
N VAL A 238 -9.59 -3.74 13.92
CA VAL A 238 -8.48 -4.14 14.78
C VAL A 238 -8.36 -3.21 15.99
N SER A 239 -8.44 -1.89 15.81
CA SER A 239 -8.41 -0.93 16.92
C SER A 239 -9.53 -1.20 17.94
N ASN A 240 -10.76 -1.41 17.45
CA ASN A 240 -11.91 -1.70 18.28
C ASN A 240 -11.76 -3.03 19.03
N ALA A 241 -11.22 -4.08 18.39
CA ALA A 241 -10.95 -5.36 19.02
C ALA A 241 -9.95 -5.24 20.20
N HIS A 242 -9.04 -4.26 20.14
CA HIS A 242 -8.07 -3.97 21.21
C HIS A 242 -8.57 -2.87 22.17
N GLY A 243 -9.85 -2.50 22.13
CA GLY A 243 -10.46 -1.53 23.04
C GLY A 243 -10.06 -0.07 22.78
N TRP A 244 -9.44 0.23 21.64
CA TRP A 244 -9.00 1.59 21.30
C TRP A 244 -10.02 2.30 20.41
N GLN A 245 -10.31 3.56 20.77
CA GLN A 245 -11.22 4.41 20.01
C GLN A 245 -10.58 5.06 18.76
N ARG A 246 -9.25 5.00 18.63
CA ARG A 246 -8.52 5.70 17.56
C ARG A 246 -7.51 4.77 16.91
N THR A 247 -7.62 4.64 15.60
CA THR A 247 -6.60 3.99 14.78
C THR A 247 -5.49 4.98 14.44
N GLY A 248 -4.39 4.91 15.19
CA GLY A 248 -3.19 5.72 14.96
C GLY A 248 -2.19 5.07 14.00
N ARG A 249 -1.15 5.83 13.62
CA ARG A 249 -0.11 5.35 12.68
C ARG A 249 0.61 4.08 13.15
N ARG A 250 0.84 3.94 14.46
CA ARG A 250 1.49 2.75 15.04
C ARG A 250 0.64 1.49 14.84
N ILE A 251 -0.68 1.62 14.98
CA ILE A 251 -1.63 0.52 14.74
C ILE A 251 -1.60 0.12 13.26
N MET A 252 -1.65 1.10 12.35
CA MET A 252 -1.58 0.84 10.91
C MET A 252 -0.25 0.20 10.48
N SER A 253 0.88 0.65 11.03
CA SER A 253 2.20 0.08 10.71
C SER A 253 2.32 -1.38 11.17
N GLN A 254 1.80 -1.68 12.36
CA GLN A 254 1.80 -3.05 12.87
C GLN A 254 0.83 -3.94 12.08
N LEU A 255 -0.33 -3.40 11.70
CA LEU A 255 -1.31 -4.08 10.85
C LEU A 255 -0.69 -4.47 9.50
N LEU A 256 0.03 -3.56 8.83
CA LEU A 256 0.69 -3.86 7.55
C LEU A 256 1.66 -5.06 7.65
N LYS A 257 2.36 -5.23 8.77
CA LYS A 257 3.24 -6.40 9.00
C LYS A 257 2.46 -7.70 9.22
N ALA A 258 1.20 -7.59 9.64
CA ALA A 258 0.29 -8.71 9.87
C ALA A 258 -0.56 -9.07 8.64
N LEU A 259 -0.46 -8.33 7.53
CA LEU A 259 -1.16 -8.66 6.28
C LEU A 259 -0.49 -9.80 5.47
N GLN A 260 0.54 -10.45 6.01
CA GLN A 260 1.15 -11.62 5.37
C GLN A 260 0.12 -12.76 5.32
N GLY A 261 -0.33 -13.13 4.12
CA GLY A 261 -1.42 -14.10 3.91
C GLY A 261 -2.76 -13.49 3.46
N THR A 262 -2.79 -12.18 3.17
CA THR A 262 -3.95 -11.48 2.58
C THR A 262 -3.60 -10.92 1.20
N GLU A 263 -4.60 -10.75 0.36
CA GLU A 263 -4.44 -10.13 -0.96
C GLU A 263 -5.06 -8.73 -0.98
N ALA A 264 -4.31 -7.75 -1.45
CA ALA A 264 -4.81 -6.40 -1.71
C ALA A 264 -5.18 -6.28 -3.18
N LYS A 265 -6.45 -5.98 -3.46
CA LYS A 265 -6.95 -5.73 -4.81
C LYS A 265 -7.33 -4.26 -4.92
N ARG A 266 -6.75 -3.58 -5.90
CA ARG A 266 -7.05 -2.17 -6.14
C ARG A 266 -8.36 -2.07 -6.90
N GLU A 267 -9.34 -1.42 -6.28
CA GLU A 267 -10.61 -1.08 -6.90
C GLU A 267 -10.67 0.45 -7.07
N PHE A 268 -10.45 0.91 -8.30
CA PHE A 268 -10.31 2.32 -8.65
C PHE A 268 -9.19 3.01 -7.84
N SER A 269 -9.52 3.63 -6.71
CA SER A 269 -8.58 4.38 -5.84
C SER A 269 -8.42 3.77 -4.45
N THR A 270 -9.05 2.62 -4.18
CA THR A 270 -9.11 2.01 -2.84
C THR A 270 -8.63 0.57 -2.91
N ASP A 271 -7.70 0.20 -2.03
CA ASP A 271 -7.28 -1.20 -1.89
C ASP A 271 -8.22 -1.94 -0.95
N PHE A 272 -8.86 -2.98 -1.47
CA PHE A 272 -9.68 -3.90 -0.72
C PHE A 272 -8.86 -5.13 -0.34
N ILE A 273 -8.90 -5.48 0.94
CA ILE A 273 -8.19 -6.62 1.49
C ILE A 273 -9.10 -7.85 1.44
N TRP A 274 -8.63 -8.89 0.80
CA TRP A 274 -9.27 -10.19 0.63
C TRP A 274 -8.54 -11.27 1.42
N VAL A 275 -9.28 -12.34 1.73
CA VAL A 275 -8.64 -13.62 2.10
C VAL A 275 -7.88 -14.10 0.87
N GLN A 276 -6.64 -14.56 1.05
CA GLN A 276 -5.81 -15.04 -0.04
C GLN A 276 -6.52 -16.15 -0.83
N GLY A 277 -6.56 -16.02 -2.16
CA GLY A 277 -7.24 -16.95 -3.06
C GLY A 277 -8.78 -16.98 -3.02
N ASP A 278 -9.45 -16.16 -2.21
CA ASP A 278 -10.93 -16.09 -2.12
C ASP A 278 -11.49 -14.87 -2.87
N GLU A 279 -10.79 -14.39 -3.90
CA GLU A 279 -11.31 -13.37 -4.79
C GLU A 279 -12.52 -13.92 -5.55
N ARG A 280 -13.60 -13.14 -5.59
CA ARG A 280 -14.84 -13.52 -6.27
C ARG A 280 -15.36 -12.35 -7.09
N GLU A 281 -15.90 -12.66 -8.26
CA GLU A 281 -16.54 -11.66 -9.10
C GLU A 281 -17.81 -11.08 -8.48
N ARG A 282 -18.50 -11.88 -7.66
CA ARG A 282 -19.74 -11.54 -6.98
C ARG A 282 -19.72 -12.02 -5.54
N ILE A 283 -20.14 -11.16 -4.64
CA ILE A 283 -20.40 -11.50 -3.23
C ILE A 283 -21.70 -10.85 -2.79
N PRO A 284 -22.49 -11.49 -1.91
CA PRO A 284 -23.75 -10.93 -1.44
C PRO A 284 -23.55 -9.56 -0.80
N PHE A 285 -24.39 -8.60 -1.17
CA PHE A 285 -24.40 -7.29 -0.54
C PHE A 285 -24.87 -7.39 0.92
N ARG A 286 -24.01 -6.97 1.85
CA ARG A 286 -24.25 -7.10 3.30
C ARG A 286 -24.96 -5.90 3.93
N GLY A 287 -25.45 -4.96 3.12
CA GLY A 287 -26.00 -3.70 3.61
C GLY A 287 -24.93 -2.64 3.88
N LEU A 288 -25.36 -1.41 4.16
CA LEU A 288 -24.46 -0.30 4.51
C LEU A 288 -24.23 -0.18 6.01
N ASP A 289 -25.23 -0.42 6.86
CA ASP A 289 -25.16 -0.09 8.29
C ASP A 289 -24.55 1.33 8.47
N ASP A 290 -23.42 1.44 9.18
CA ASP A 290 -22.66 2.69 9.38
C ASP A 290 -21.48 2.87 8.39
N ARG A 291 -21.37 2.03 7.36
CA ARG A 291 -20.27 2.11 6.37
C ARG A 291 -20.59 3.06 5.23
N PRO A 292 -19.68 3.98 4.89
CA PRO A 292 -19.82 4.79 3.68
C PRO A 292 -19.73 3.88 2.45
N ILE A 293 -20.41 4.26 1.36
CA ILE A 293 -20.43 3.47 0.13
C ILE A 293 -19.03 3.21 -0.46
N LEU A 294 -18.07 4.11 -0.23
CA LEU A 294 -16.68 3.95 -0.68
C LEU A 294 -15.92 2.82 0.06
N GLU A 295 -16.49 2.29 1.15
CA GLU A 295 -15.97 1.13 1.89
C GLU A 295 -16.65 -0.19 1.47
N VAL A 296 -17.49 -0.17 0.44
CA VAL A 296 -18.16 -1.36 -0.11
C VAL A 296 -17.49 -1.73 -1.41
N SER A 297 -17.00 -2.97 -1.54
CA SER A 297 -16.34 -3.42 -2.76
C SER A 297 -17.29 -3.38 -3.97
N ARG A 298 -16.72 -3.15 -5.16
CA ARG A 298 -17.42 -3.25 -6.44
C ARG A 298 -18.12 -4.60 -6.59
N THR A 299 -17.54 -5.67 -6.04
CA THR A 299 -18.07 -7.05 -6.13
C THR A 299 -19.35 -7.26 -5.30
N GLU A 300 -19.52 -6.54 -4.17
CA GLU A 300 -20.78 -6.50 -3.42
C GLU A 300 -21.84 -5.70 -4.19
N ILE A 301 -21.47 -4.54 -4.71
CA ILE A 301 -22.40 -3.67 -5.46
C ILE A 301 -22.83 -4.34 -6.76
N ALA A 302 -21.96 -5.13 -7.38
CA ALA A 302 -22.27 -5.95 -8.55
C ALA A 302 -23.39 -6.95 -8.29
N SER A 303 -23.46 -7.57 -7.11
CA SER A 303 -24.56 -8.48 -6.76
C SER A 303 -25.91 -7.76 -6.77
N VAL A 304 -25.95 -6.51 -6.28
CA VAL A 304 -27.16 -5.69 -6.32
C VAL A 304 -27.51 -5.33 -7.76
N LEU A 305 -26.51 -4.93 -8.56
CA LEU A 305 -26.70 -4.62 -9.99
C LEU A 305 -27.28 -5.80 -10.77
N ASP A 306 -26.85 -7.03 -10.48
CA ASP A 306 -27.41 -8.24 -11.09
C ASP A 306 -28.89 -8.43 -10.72
N GLU A 307 -29.28 -8.08 -9.49
CA GLU A 307 -30.68 -8.14 -9.04
C GLU A 307 -31.58 -7.07 -9.69
N ILE A 308 -31.06 -5.86 -9.92
CA ILE A 308 -31.84 -4.72 -10.43
C ILE A 308 -31.60 -4.44 -11.92
N GLY A 309 -30.85 -5.28 -12.62
CA GLY A 309 -30.36 -5.04 -13.99
C GLY A 309 -31.45 -4.68 -15.00
N ASN A 310 -32.63 -5.29 -14.89
CA ASN A 310 -33.77 -4.97 -15.77
C ASN A 310 -34.38 -3.59 -15.47
N ASP A 311 -34.39 -3.16 -14.21
CA ASP A 311 -34.94 -1.87 -13.78
C ASP A 311 -34.02 -0.72 -14.26
N LEU A 312 -32.70 -0.95 -14.21
CA LEU A 312 -31.68 0.03 -14.61
C LEU A 312 -31.69 0.36 -16.11
N GLN A 313 -32.02 -0.60 -16.98
CA GLN A 313 -32.00 -0.38 -18.43
C GLN A 313 -32.99 0.71 -18.90
N TYR A 314 -34.06 0.91 -18.15
CA TYR A 314 -35.11 1.89 -18.46
C TYR A 314 -35.06 3.13 -17.57
N SER A 315 -34.06 3.23 -16.71
CA SER A 315 -33.92 4.32 -15.74
C SER A 315 -33.33 5.57 -16.38
N GLU A 316 -33.93 6.73 -16.12
CA GLU A 316 -33.34 8.03 -16.49
C GLU A 316 -32.08 8.36 -15.68
N ASP A 317 -31.97 7.84 -14.45
CA ASP A 317 -30.80 7.99 -13.58
C ASP A 317 -30.45 6.67 -12.88
N PRO A 318 -29.73 5.77 -13.58
CA PRO A 318 -29.36 4.45 -13.07
C PRO A 318 -28.61 4.51 -11.73
N THR A 319 -27.81 5.56 -11.54
CA THR A 319 -26.97 5.75 -10.36
C THR A 319 -27.79 6.13 -9.14
N LEU A 320 -28.82 6.95 -9.32
CA LEU A 320 -29.75 7.29 -8.24
C LEU A 320 -30.64 6.10 -7.87
N GLU A 321 -31.04 5.30 -8.86
CA GLU A 321 -31.81 4.07 -8.62
C GLU A 321 -31.02 3.03 -7.83
N LEU A 322 -29.77 2.76 -8.25
CA LEU A 322 -28.84 1.93 -7.50
C LEU A 322 -28.64 2.47 -6.07
N ALA A 323 -28.44 3.78 -5.92
CA ALA A 323 -28.27 4.40 -4.61
C ALA A 323 -29.49 4.17 -3.69
N ARG A 324 -30.71 4.25 -4.22
CA ARG A 324 -31.94 3.96 -3.45
C ARG A 324 -32.00 2.50 -3.02
N LYS A 325 -31.64 1.56 -3.90
CA LYS A 325 -31.60 0.12 -3.62
C LYS A 325 -30.55 -0.24 -2.55
N LEU A 326 -29.42 0.47 -2.56
CA LEU A 326 -28.38 0.36 -1.53
C LEU A 326 -28.76 1.04 -0.21
N GLY A 327 -29.92 1.71 -0.11
CA GLY A 327 -30.37 2.41 1.09
C GLY A 327 -29.74 3.79 1.32
N ILE A 328 -29.14 4.41 0.30
CA ILE A 328 -28.51 5.73 0.40
C ILE A 328 -29.58 6.82 0.28
N SER A 329 -29.87 7.50 1.39
CA SER A 329 -30.86 8.58 1.44
C SER A 329 -30.39 9.86 0.75
N ARG A 330 -29.10 10.19 0.86
CA ARG A 330 -28.49 11.38 0.25
C ARG A 330 -27.21 11.03 -0.50
N LEU A 331 -27.26 11.12 -1.82
CA LEU A 331 -26.14 10.81 -2.68
C LEU A 331 -25.17 12.00 -2.77
N SER A 332 -23.96 11.84 -2.22
CA SER A 332 -22.88 12.82 -2.39
C SER A 332 -22.26 12.73 -3.79
N GLY A 333 -21.52 13.76 -4.21
CA GLY A 333 -20.78 13.74 -5.49
C GLY A 333 -19.80 12.57 -5.57
N SER A 334 -19.01 12.35 -4.52
CA SER A 334 -18.05 11.24 -4.46
C SER A 334 -18.72 9.86 -4.48
N ALA A 335 -19.87 9.70 -3.82
CA ALA A 335 -20.67 8.48 -3.86
C ALA A 335 -21.24 8.23 -5.26
N ARG A 336 -21.76 9.28 -5.92
CA ARG A 336 -22.26 9.20 -7.29
C ARG A 336 -21.17 8.79 -8.27
N ASP A 337 -20.00 9.42 -8.17
CA ASP A 337 -18.86 9.09 -9.02
C ASP A 337 -18.39 7.65 -8.83
N TYR A 338 -18.38 7.17 -7.58
CA TYR A 338 -18.03 5.78 -7.27
C TYR A 338 -19.02 4.78 -7.88
N LEU A 339 -20.33 5.00 -7.67
CA LEU A 339 -21.37 4.12 -8.23
C LEU A 339 -21.38 4.16 -9.77
N ASN A 340 -21.17 5.32 -10.39
CA ASN A 340 -21.04 5.45 -11.84
C ASN A 340 -19.92 4.59 -12.41
N LYS A 341 -18.75 4.58 -11.74
CA LYS A 341 -17.61 3.76 -12.17
C LYS A 341 -17.95 2.28 -12.11
N ILE A 342 -18.65 1.85 -11.07
CA ILE A 342 -19.07 0.45 -10.91
C ILE A 342 -20.09 0.05 -11.96
N ILE A 343 -21.11 0.88 -12.25
CA ILE A 343 -22.09 0.62 -13.30
C ILE A 343 -21.39 0.42 -14.66
N ARG A 344 -20.41 1.28 -14.98
CA ARG A 344 -19.64 1.18 -16.24
C ARG A 344 -18.78 -0.09 -16.29
N TRP A 345 -18.09 -0.40 -15.19
CA TRP A 345 -17.31 -1.63 -15.04
C TRP A 345 -18.20 -2.88 -15.20
N HIS A 346 -19.36 -2.90 -14.54
CA HIS A 346 -20.31 -4.01 -14.60
C HIS A 346 -20.91 -4.20 -16.00
N SER A 347 -21.12 -3.12 -16.75
CA SER A 347 -21.62 -3.15 -18.13
C SER A 347 -20.55 -3.56 -19.17
N GLY A 348 -19.31 -3.87 -18.74
CA GLY A 348 -18.20 -4.18 -19.64
C GLY A 348 -17.67 -2.97 -20.43
N MET A 349 -18.03 -1.75 -20.03
CA MET A 349 -17.59 -0.50 -20.69
C MET A 349 -16.26 0.04 -20.11
N PHE A 350 -15.59 -0.74 -19.25
CA PHE A 350 -14.32 -0.40 -18.61
C PHE A 350 -13.55 -1.70 -18.28
N GLU A 351 -12.29 -1.78 -18.70
CA GLU A 351 -11.29 -2.69 -18.14
C GLU A 351 -10.33 -1.86 -17.26
N ASP A 352 -9.82 -2.48 -16.19
CA ASP A 352 -9.11 -1.85 -15.05
C ASP A 352 -7.92 -0.94 -15.41
#